data_AF-A0A7X1DN16-F1
#
_entry.id   AF-A0A7X1DN16-F1
#
_cell.length_a   1.000
_cell.length_b   1.000
_cell.length_c   1.000
_cell.angle_alpha   90.00
_cell.angle_beta   90.00
_cell.angle_gamma   90.00
#
_symmetry.space_group_name_H-M   'P 1'
#
loop_
_entity.id
_entity.type
_entity.pdbx_description
1 polymer ?
#
loop_
_entity_poly.entity_id
_entity_poly.type
_entity_poly.pdbx_seq_one_letter_code
_entity_poly.pdbx_strand_id
1 'polypeptide(L)'
;MKENKVQWQVIAGIILALIIAIFAVINVDPVEVNFLFAQAEWPLILIIIGSVLCGCLIIFFLNIAKSRGMKKKVKQLTTEKAELERQLAASKAMKTHSSKVEKREPEKVVDTTK
;
A
#
# COMPACT_ATOMS: atom_id res chain seq x y z
N MET A 1 9.28 4.16 -21.47
CA MET A 1 8.38 5.31 -21.73
C MET A 1 7.26 5.46 -20.66
N LYS A 2 7.56 5.33 -19.35
CA LYS A 2 6.56 5.50 -18.27
C LYS A 2 6.76 6.77 -17.43
N GLU A 3 7.92 7.41 -17.53
CA GLU A 3 8.28 8.58 -16.70
C GLU A 3 7.57 9.88 -17.13
N ASN A 4 7.30 10.04 -18.42
CA ASN A 4 6.66 11.24 -18.98
C ASN A 4 5.17 11.37 -18.62
N LYS A 5 4.50 10.29 -18.17
CA LYS A 5 3.07 10.34 -17.83
C LYS A 5 2.82 11.11 -16.54
N VAL A 6 3.66 10.92 -15.51
CA VAL A 6 3.50 11.62 -14.23
C VAL A 6 3.80 13.10 -14.39
N GLN A 7 4.83 13.46 -15.15
CA GLN A 7 5.13 14.85 -15.48
C GLN A 7 3.96 15.51 -16.22
N TRP A 8 3.38 14.83 -17.22
CA TRP A 8 2.21 15.33 -17.93
C TRP A 8 0.99 15.53 -17.02
N GLN A 9 0.75 14.60 -16.08
CA GLN A 9 -0.32 14.75 -15.08
C GLN A 9 -0.09 15.94 -14.16
N VAL A 10 1.17 16.20 -13.75
CA VAL A 10 1.52 17.38 -12.95
C VAL A 10 1.28 18.67 -13.76
N ILE A 11 1.73 18.73 -15.01
CA ILE A 11 1.49 19.88 -15.90
C ILE A 11 -0.02 20.12 -16.08
N ALA A 12 -0.79 19.08 -16.38
CA ALA A 12 -2.24 19.19 -16.54
C ALA A 12 -2.92 19.64 -15.24
N GLY A 13 -2.45 19.16 -14.09
CA GLY A 13 -2.93 19.58 -12.78
C GLY A 13 -2.65 21.06 -12.49
N ILE A 14 -1.47 21.58 -12.84
CA ILE A 14 -1.13 23.00 -12.69
C ILE A 14 -2.03 23.85 -13.59
N ILE A 15 -2.22 23.47 -14.85
CA ILE A 15 -3.10 24.19 -15.78
C ILE A 15 -4.53 24.23 -15.23
N LEU A 16 -5.05 23.10 -14.74
CA LEU A 16 -6.36 23.05 -14.13
C LEU A 16 -6.48 23.93 -12.88
N ALA A 17 -5.45 23.94 -12.02
CA ALA A 17 -5.42 24.79 -10.83
C ALA A 17 -5.46 26.28 -11.19
N LEU A 18 -4.74 26.69 -12.24
CA LEU A 18 -4.79 28.07 -12.75
C LEU A 18 -6.19 28.43 -13.27
N ILE A 19 -6.84 27.52 -14.00
CA ILE A 19 -8.22 27.72 -14.49
C ILE A 19 -9.18 27.91 -13.30
N ILE A 20 -9.09 27.05 -12.27
CA ILE A 20 -9.91 27.15 -11.06
C ILE A 20 -9.65 28.47 -10.33
N ALA A 21 -8.38 28.90 -10.21
CA ALA A 21 -8.02 30.17 -9.58
C ALA A 21 -8.62 31.37 -10.33
N ILE A 22 -8.58 31.36 -11.66
CA ILE A 22 -9.21 32.40 -12.48
C ILE A 22 -10.72 32.42 -12.24
N PHE A 23 -11.38 31.26 -12.26
CA PHE A 23 -12.82 31.17 -11.96
C PHE A 23 -13.16 31.70 -10.57
N ALA A 24 -12.31 31.41 -9.57
CA ALA A 24 -12.51 31.87 -8.20
C ALA A 24 -12.39 33.39 -8.06
N VAL A 25 -11.48 34.04 -8.79
CA VAL A 25 -11.34 35.49 -8.79
C VAL A 25 -12.49 36.16 -9.53
N ILE A 26 -12.90 35.62 -10.69
CA ILE A 26 -13.98 36.22 -11.51
C ILE A 26 -15.34 36.05 -10.83
N ASN A 27 -15.58 34.93 -10.12
CA ASN A 27 -16.84 34.63 -9.45
C ASN A 27 -16.74 34.89 -7.95
N VAL A 28 -15.99 35.91 -7.54
CA VAL A 28 -15.90 36.36 -6.14
C VAL A 28 -17.09 37.23 -5.74
N ASP A 29 -18.14 37.27 -6.56
CA ASP A 29 -19.36 37.99 -6.23
C ASP A 29 -20.06 37.33 -5.04
N PRO A 30 -20.42 38.11 -4.01
CA PRO A 30 -21.12 37.59 -2.85
C PRO A 30 -22.51 37.09 -3.27
N VAL A 31 -22.84 35.86 -2.87
CA VAL A 31 -24.16 35.26 -3.08
C VAL A 31 -24.70 34.86 -1.71
N GLU A 32 -25.99 35.11 -1.48
CA GLU A 32 -26.66 34.67 -0.27
C GLU A 32 -26.72 33.13 -0.20
N VAL A 33 -26.22 32.58 0.89
CA VAL A 33 -26.21 31.14 1.13
C VAL A 33 -26.93 30.82 2.44
N ASN A 34 -27.89 29.92 2.34
CA ASN A 34 -28.71 29.45 3.46
C ASN A 34 -28.13 28.15 4.04
N PHE A 35 -27.41 28.26 5.16
CA PHE A 35 -26.75 27.14 5.86
C PHE A 35 -27.67 26.42 6.86
N LEU A 36 -28.97 26.31 6.54
CA LEU A 36 -30.03 25.70 7.37
C LEU A 36 -30.36 26.46 8.69
N PHE A 37 -29.37 27.03 9.38
CA PHE A 37 -29.52 27.78 10.64
C PHE A 37 -28.87 29.17 10.61
N ALA A 38 -28.24 29.54 9.50
CA ALA A 38 -27.59 30.83 9.32
C ALA A 38 -27.66 31.26 7.85
N GLN A 39 -27.77 32.55 7.61
CA GLN A 39 -27.67 33.17 6.30
C GLN A 39 -26.40 34.00 6.26
N ALA A 40 -25.59 33.82 5.22
CA ALA A 40 -24.37 34.59 5.04
C ALA A 40 -24.11 34.83 3.56
N GLU A 41 -23.56 36.00 3.24
CA GLU A 41 -23.17 36.38 1.87
C GLU A 41 -21.71 36.04 1.65
N TRP A 42 -21.47 34.90 1.01
CA TRP A 42 -20.13 34.42 0.68
C TRP A 42 -20.08 34.01 -0.79
N PRO A 43 -18.96 34.22 -1.49
CA PRO A 43 -18.81 33.71 -2.85
C PRO A 43 -19.00 32.20 -2.89
N LEU A 44 -19.87 31.72 -3.79
CA LEU A 44 -20.27 30.31 -3.87
C LEU A 44 -19.07 29.38 -4.10
N ILE A 45 -18.04 29.86 -4.80
CA ILE A 45 -16.82 29.09 -5.08
C ILE A 45 -16.04 28.72 -3.81
N LEU A 46 -16.03 29.58 -2.79
CA LEU A 46 -15.34 29.28 -1.51
C LEU A 46 -16.00 28.10 -0.82
N ILE A 47 -17.33 28.01 -0.90
CA ILE A 47 -18.11 26.93 -0.30
C ILE A 47 -17.88 25.61 -1.05
N ILE A 48 -17.81 25.66 -2.39
CA ILE A 48 -17.49 24.49 -3.22
C ILE A 48 -16.08 23.97 -2.90
N ILE A 49 -15.07 24.86 -2.90
CA ILE A 49 -13.69 24.49 -2.58
C ILE A 49 -13.59 23.92 -1.17
N GLY A 50 -14.24 24.56 -0.19
CA GLY A 50 -14.29 24.07 1.18
C GLY A 50 -14.93 22.68 1.29
N SER A 51 -16.03 22.45 0.58
CA SER A 51 -16.74 21.16 0.57
C SER A 51 -15.89 20.05 -0.06
N VAL A 52 -15.24 20.33 -1.19
CA VAL A 52 -14.31 19.40 -1.85
C VAL A 52 -13.13 19.08 -0.94
N LEU A 53 -12.55 20.10 -0.29
CA LEU A 53 -11.45 19.93 0.64
C LEU A 53 -11.85 19.04 1.82
N CYS A 54 -13.03 19.25 2.41
CA CYS A 54 -13.58 18.38 3.45
C CYS A 54 -13.72 16.92 2.97
N GLY A 55 -14.25 16.71 1.77
CA GLY A 55 -14.34 15.37 1.17
C GLY A 55 -12.96 14.71 1.00
N CYS A 56 -11.98 15.44 0.47
CA CYS A 56 -10.61 14.98 0.32
C CYS A 56 -9.97 14.62 1.67
N LEU A 57 -10.19 15.43 2.71
CA LEU A 57 -9.69 15.16 4.06
C LEU A 57 -10.27 13.86 4.63
N ILE A 58 -11.58 13.63 4.48
CA ILE A 58 -12.22 12.38 4.92
C ILE A 58 -11.57 11.18 4.23
N ILE A 59 -11.46 11.23 2.89
CA ILE A 59 -10.84 10.16 2.10
C ILE A 59 -9.38 9.94 2.51
N PHE A 60 -8.63 11.02 2.76
CA PHE A 60 -7.24 10.96 3.21
C PHE A 60 -7.11 10.24 4.55
N PHE A 61 -7.92 10.59 5.55
CA PHE A 61 -7.89 9.92 6.85
C PHE A 61 -8.29 8.45 6.76
N LEU A 62 -9.32 8.11 5.97
CA LEU A 62 -9.72 6.73 5.71
C LEU A 62 -8.59 5.91 5.05
N ASN A 63 -7.87 6.51 4.09
CA ASN A 63 -6.73 5.87 3.44
C ASN A 63 -5.57 5.61 4.41
N ILE A 64 -5.26 6.56 5.30
CA ILE A 64 -4.24 6.36 6.35
C ILE A 64 -4.62 5.18 7.25
N ALA A 65 -5.87 5.15 7.73
CA ALA A 65 -6.35 4.07 8.59
C ALA A 65 -6.23 2.71 7.90
N LYS A 66 -6.68 2.61 6.64
CA LYS A 66 -6.57 1.40 5.81
C LYS A 66 -5.11 0.98 5.57
N SER A 67 -4.24 1.94 5.24
CA SER A 67 -2.81 1.69 5.00
C SER A 67 -2.11 1.09 6.21
N ARG A 68 -2.43 1.55 7.43
CA ARG A 68 -1.87 0.97 8.67
C ARG A 68 -2.24 -0.50 8.85
N GLY A 69 -3.50 -0.87 8.58
CA GLY A 69 -3.94 -2.27 8.65
C GLY A 69 -3.23 -3.16 7.63
N MET A 70 -3.06 -2.67 6.40
CA MET A 70 -2.35 -3.40 5.35
C MET A 70 -0.87 -3.60 5.69
N LYS A 71 -0.19 -2.59 6.23
CA LYS A 71 1.21 -2.69 6.68
C LYS A 71 1.41 -3.77 7.76
N LYS A 72 0.47 -3.89 8.71
CA LYS A 72 0.50 -4.95 9.73
C LYS A 72 0.38 -6.34 9.10
N LYS A 73 -0.57 -6.53 8.18
CA LYS A 73 -0.74 -7.80 7.44
C LYS A 73 0.50 -8.15 6.62
N VAL A 74 1.11 -7.18 5.93
CA VAL A 74 2.36 -7.39 5.20
C VAL A 74 3.47 -7.86 6.15
N LYS A 75 3.61 -7.25 7.33
CA LYS A 75 4.60 -7.67 8.32
C LYS A 75 4.35 -9.08 8.86
N GLN A 76 3.10 -9.43 9.15
CA GLN A 76 2.74 -10.79 9.61
C GLN A 76 3.03 -11.84 8.55
N LEU A 77 2.54 -11.62 7.33
CA LEU A 77 2.72 -12.54 6.21
C LEU A 77 4.20 -12.70 5.82
N THR A 78 5.01 -11.65 5.93
CA THR A 78 6.45 -11.74 5.66
C THR A 78 7.19 -12.57 6.71
N THR A 79 6.86 -12.41 8.00
CA THR A 79 7.42 -13.26 9.06
C THR A 79 6.99 -14.72 8.92
N GLU A 80 5.71 -14.97 8.64
CA GLU A 80 5.19 -16.33 8.46
C GLU A 80 5.86 -17.03 7.27
N LYS A 81 6.04 -16.33 6.14
CA LYS A 81 6.78 -16.87 4.99
C LYS A 81 8.22 -17.22 5.34
N ALA A 82 8.93 -16.34 6.06
CA ALA A 82 10.32 -16.60 6.44
C ALA A 82 10.46 -17.85 7.33
N GLU A 83 9.50 -18.05 8.24
CA GLU A 83 9.48 -19.22 9.12
C GLU A 83 9.15 -20.51 8.36
N LEU A 84 8.15 -20.50 7.48
CA LEU A 84 7.82 -21.62 6.59
C LEU A 84 8.99 -22.02 5.68
N GLU A 85 9.71 -21.04 5.12
CA GLU A 85 10.91 -21.29 4.31
C GLU A 85 12.03 -21.93 5.13
N ARG A 86 12.23 -21.51 6.38
CA ARG A 86 13.20 -22.10 7.30
C ARG A 86 12.85 -23.55 7.63
N GLN A 87 11.58 -23.84 7.90
CA GLN A 87 11.11 -25.19 8.18
C GLN A 87 11.26 -26.10 6.95
N LEU A 88 10.89 -25.62 5.76
CA LEU A 88 11.11 -26.36 4.51
C LEU A 88 12.59 -26.67 4.27
N ALA A 89 13.48 -25.71 4.52
CA ALA A 89 14.93 -25.92 4.41
C ALA A 89 15.44 -26.98 5.40
N ALA A 90 14.99 -26.93 6.66
CA ALA A 90 15.35 -27.90 7.69
C ALA A 90 14.83 -29.32 7.37
N SER A 91 13.57 -29.45 6.92
CA SER A 91 12.99 -30.74 6.51
C SER A 91 13.68 -31.33 5.27
N LYS A 92 14.08 -30.49 4.30
CA LYS A 92 14.86 -30.94 3.13
C LYS A 92 16.27 -31.41 3.53
N ALA A 93 16.93 -30.71 4.46
CA ALA A 93 18.23 -31.14 5.00
C ALA A 93 18.12 -32.48 5.74
N MET A 94 17.04 -32.70 6.50
CA MET A 94 16.80 -33.96 7.22
C MET A 94 16.48 -35.14 6.29
N LYS A 95 15.71 -34.92 5.21
CA LYS A 95 15.48 -35.96 4.18
C LYS A 95 16.74 -36.34 3.39
N THR A 96 17.67 -35.41 3.21
CA THR A 96 18.96 -35.65 2.52
C THR A 96 19.90 -36.54 3.34
N HIS A 97 19.79 -36.50 4.68
CA HIS A 97 20.56 -37.39 5.55
C HIS A 97 19.96 -38.80 5.65
N SER A 98 18.63 -38.94 5.62
CA SER A 98 17.98 -40.26 5.69
C SER A 98 18.18 -41.09 4.41
N SER A 99 18.33 -40.45 3.24
CA SER A 99 18.55 -41.13 1.96
C SER A 99 20.00 -41.60 1.72
N LYS A 100 20.98 -41.16 2.55
CA LYS A 100 22.38 -41.59 2.46
C LYS A 100 22.73 -42.78 3.37
N VAL A 101 21.85 -43.13 4.32
CA VAL A 101 22.08 -44.24 5.26
C VAL A 101 21.63 -45.58 4.69
N GLU A 102 20.69 -45.62 3.73
CA GLU A 102 20.11 -46.85 3.17
C GLU A 102 20.92 -47.51 2.03
N LYS A 103 22.20 -47.13 1.82
CA LYS A 103 23.07 -47.79 0.81
C LYS A 103 24.32 -48.44 1.38
N ARG A 104 24.23 -49.01 2.58
CA ARG A 104 25.27 -49.89 3.13
C ARG A 104 24.63 -51.18 3.66
N GLU A 105 24.52 -52.15 2.78
CA GLU A 105 24.22 -53.56 3.10
C GLU A 105 25.41 -54.45 2.65
N PRO A 106 25.55 -55.70 3.14
CA PRO A 106 26.70 -56.16 3.91
C PRO A 106 27.51 -57.29 3.24
N GLU A 107 28.84 -57.31 3.40
CA GLU A 107 29.73 -58.46 3.10
C GLU A 107 31.15 -58.07 3.57
N LYS A 108 31.99 -58.86 4.25
CA LYS A 108 32.07 -60.30 4.48
C LYS A 108 32.98 -60.56 5.68
N VAL A 109 32.64 -61.57 6.48
CA VAL A 109 33.48 -62.20 7.52
C VAL A 109 34.64 -62.97 6.85
N VAL A 110 35.75 -63.13 7.59
CA VAL A 110 36.87 -64.14 7.51
C VAL A 110 38.17 -63.36 7.79
N ASP A 111 39.11 -63.71 8.66
CA ASP A 111 39.41 -64.84 9.57
C ASP A 111 40.75 -64.43 10.22
N THR A 112 40.99 -64.76 11.50
CA THR A 112 42.26 -65.36 11.97
C THR A 112 42.24 -65.62 13.49
N THR A 113 42.10 -66.90 13.82
CA THR A 113 43.01 -67.68 14.70
C THR A 113 43.26 -67.19 16.14
N LYS A 114 42.76 -67.92 17.15
CA LYS A 114 43.45 -69.03 17.83
C LYS A 114 42.58 -69.62 18.95
#